data_AF-A0A9P6YJU1-F1
#
_entry.id   AF-A0A9P6YJU1-F1
#
_cell.length_a   1.000
_cell.length_b   1.000
_cell.length_c   1.000
_cell.angle_alpha   90.00
_cell.angle_beta   90.00
_cell.angle_gamma   90.00
#
_symmetry.space_group_name_H-M   'P 1'
#
loop_
_entity.id
_entity.type
_entity.pdbx_description
1 polymer ?
#
loop_
_entity_poly.entity_id
_entity_poly.type
_entity_poly.pdbx_seq_one_letter_code
_entity_poly.pdbx_strand_id
1 'polypeptide(L)'
;MICLVEKRKFIDDNKKVKEVSNKDYLKDNATASSINTIKFVLTGFADTCCIAAIDTKPCTDYERTWWVRHVVSIFQTSANQTGTLSFDWCEVGATHQALEGMNDFFKKGNPWYADGLAYDINYGERVVLEGLSGQNKANVNKIVDDILKQLSSPMAMLKSIANSHLNASFIYHEVRATEVLTKFAQRNNWLKFFEIICYLFIGLKEQEVNYKTLKDEEQGATVVLLQYSVHAKLHKNSSNFSLH
;
A
#
# COMPACT_ATOMS: atom_id res chain seq x y z
N MET A 1 2.79 15.26 5.89
CA MET A 1 2.10 15.09 4.60
C MET A 1 2.16 13.61 4.25
N ILE A 2 1.06 13.00 3.81
CA ILE A 2 1.07 11.64 3.27
C ILE A 2 0.91 11.75 1.76
N CYS A 3 1.84 11.14 1.02
CA CYS A 3 1.82 11.08 -0.44
C CYS A 3 1.70 9.63 -0.88
N LEU A 4 0.76 9.35 -1.79
CA LEU A 4 0.66 8.07 -2.46
C LEU A 4 1.27 8.17 -3.85
N VAL A 5 2.25 7.31 -4.09
CA VAL A 5 2.85 7.07 -5.40
C VAL A 5 2.23 5.80 -5.97
N GLU A 6 1.63 5.90 -7.15
CA GLU A 6 1.01 4.75 -7.81
C GLU A 6 1.90 4.24 -8.94
N LYS A 7 1.86 2.92 -9.14
CA LYS A 7 2.48 2.22 -10.27
C LYS A 7 1.42 2.03 -11.36
N ARG A 8 1.66 2.57 -12.56
CA ARG A 8 0.91 2.17 -13.76
C ARG A 8 1.72 1.18 -14.60
N LYS A 9 1.14 0.02 -14.87
CA LYS A 9 1.67 -0.96 -15.83
C LYS A 9 1.19 -0.57 -17.23
N PHE A 10 2.10 -0.40 -18.18
CA PHE A 10 1.75 -0.45 -19.60
C PHE A 10 1.42 -1.92 -19.93
N ILE A 11 0.13 -2.22 -20.05
CA ILE A 11 -0.32 -3.51 -20.56
C ILE A 11 -0.64 -3.30 -22.04
N ASP A 12 -0.03 -4.13 -22.90
CA ASP A 12 -0.41 -4.27 -24.31
C ASP A 12 -1.94 -4.36 -24.44
N ASP A 13 -2.54 -3.45 -25.20
CA ASP A 13 -3.98 -3.16 -25.26
C ASP A 13 -4.88 -4.36 -25.65
N ASN A 14 -4.28 -5.50 -25.98
CA ASN A 14 -4.96 -6.69 -26.49
C ASN A 14 -5.56 -7.63 -25.43
N LYS A 15 -5.39 -7.40 -24.11
CA LYS A 15 -5.85 -8.33 -23.05
C LYS A 15 -7.08 -7.86 -22.25
N LYS A 16 -7.99 -7.07 -22.85
CA LYS A 16 -9.12 -6.39 -22.16
C LYS A 16 -10.37 -7.23 -21.82
N VAL A 17 -10.39 -8.54 -22.07
CA VAL A 17 -11.62 -9.34 -21.95
C VAL A 17 -11.45 -10.43 -20.88
N LYS A 18 -11.81 -10.13 -19.61
CA LYS A 18 -12.21 -11.13 -18.56
C LYS A 18 -12.46 -10.59 -17.13
N GLU A 19 -12.48 -9.28 -16.91
CA GLU A 19 -12.40 -8.72 -15.54
C GLU A 19 -13.73 -8.49 -14.79
N VAL A 20 -14.88 -8.81 -15.37
CA VAL A 20 -16.17 -8.24 -14.90
C VAL A 20 -16.79 -8.99 -13.71
N SER A 21 -16.69 -10.32 -13.59
CA SER A 21 -17.47 -11.06 -12.58
C SER A 21 -16.82 -11.20 -11.20
N ASN A 22 -15.55 -10.81 -11.03
CA ASN A 22 -14.85 -10.89 -9.74
C ASN A 22 -14.86 -9.54 -8.98
N LYS A 23 -15.24 -8.45 -9.66
CA LYS A 23 -15.23 -7.09 -9.10
C LYS A 23 -16.34 -6.86 -8.08
N ASP A 24 -17.50 -7.48 -8.25
CA ASP A 24 -18.66 -7.23 -7.39
C ASP A 24 -18.51 -7.85 -5.99
N TYR A 25 -18.00 -9.08 -5.87
CA TYR A 25 -17.79 -9.73 -4.57
C TYR A 25 -16.65 -9.10 -3.76
N LEU A 26 -15.58 -8.66 -4.43
CA LEU A 26 -14.49 -7.92 -3.79
C LEU A 26 -14.96 -6.55 -3.26
N LYS A 27 -16.01 -5.98 -3.87
CA LYS A 27 -16.54 -4.67 -3.51
C LYS A 27 -17.26 -4.67 -2.17
N ASP A 28 -18.07 -5.69 -1.88
CA ASP A 28 -18.93 -5.70 -0.69
C ASP A 28 -18.16 -5.91 0.63
N ASN A 29 -17.24 -6.88 0.67
CA ASN A 29 -16.40 -7.11 1.84
C ASN A 29 -15.37 -5.99 2.06
N ALA A 30 -14.80 -5.44 0.97
CA ALA A 30 -13.91 -4.28 1.07
C ALA A 30 -14.63 -3.05 1.64
N THR A 31 -15.92 -2.89 1.34
CA THR A 31 -16.73 -1.77 1.83
C THR A 31 -16.94 -1.85 3.34
N ALA A 32 -17.27 -3.04 3.88
CA ALA A 32 -17.48 -3.22 5.32
C ALA A 32 -16.21 -2.95 6.15
N SER A 33 -15.06 -3.51 5.74
CA SER A 33 -13.78 -3.29 6.42
C SER A 33 -13.31 -1.84 6.31
N SER A 34 -13.56 -1.18 5.18
CA SER A 34 -13.24 0.25 4.99
C SER A 34 -14.08 1.13 5.92
N ILE A 35 -15.39 0.84 6.07
CA ILE A 35 -16.27 1.56 6.99
C ILE A 35 -15.80 1.42 8.43
N ASN A 36 -15.41 0.21 8.86
CA ASN A 36 -14.90 0.00 10.22
C ASN A 36 -13.58 0.75 10.44
N THR A 37 -12.68 0.71 9.46
CA THR A 37 -11.43 1.50 9.49
C THR A 37 -11.73 2.98 9.71
N ILE A 38 -12.64 3.56 8.93
CA ILE A 38 -13.04 4.96 9.06
C ILE A 38 -13.60 5.25 10.47
N LYS A 39 -14.48 4.39 10.98
CA LYS A 39 -15.06 4.56 12.33
C LYS A 39 -13.99 4.60 13.41
N PHE A 40 -13.05 3.66 13.40
CA PHE A 40 -11.97 3.59 14.38
C PHE A 40 -11.02 4.78 14.26
N VAL A 41 -10.63 5.17 13.04
CA VAL A 41 -9.79 6.35 12.81
C VAL A 41 -10.46 7.63 13.31
N LEU A 42 -11.74 7.83 13.00
CA LEU A 42 -12.48 9.00 13.48
C LEU A 42 -12.67 8.98 15.00
N THR A 43 -12.83 7.81 15.61
CA THR A 43 -12.91 7.67 17.07
C THR A 43 -11.58 8.06 17.72
N GLY A 44 -10.45 7.54 17.22
CA GLY A 44 -9.12 7.92 17.71
C GLY A 44 -8.79 9.39 17.47
N PHE A 45 -9.21 9.95 16.34
CA PHE A 45 -9.10 11.39 16.05
C PHE A 45 -9.93 12.23 17.03
N ALA A 46 -11.18 11.85 17.29
CA ALA A 46 -12.04 12.55 18.23
C ALA A 46 -11.45 12.50 19.64
N ASP A 47 -10.97 11.33 20.08
CA ASP A 47 -10.30 11.16 21.37
C ASP A 47 -9.08 12.08 21.49
N THR A 48 -8.17 12.05 20.51
CA THR A 48 -6.96 12.90 20.50
C THR A 48 -7.25 14.40 20.38
N CYS A 49 -8.36 14.80 19.74
CA CYS A 49 -8.79 16.19 19.67
C CYS A 49 -9.51 16.67 20.94
N CYS A 50 -10.15 15.76 21.67
CA CYS A 50 -10.88 16.04 22.91
C CYS A 50 -9.98 16.01 24.15
N ILE A 51 -8.67 15.79 23.97
CA ILE A 51 -7.65 15.97 25.01
C ILE A 51 -7.65 17.45 25.42
N ALA A 52 -8.53 17.80 26.34
CA ALA A 52 -8.36 18.92 27.27
C ALA A 52 -7.28 18.61 28.33
N ALA A 53 -6.56 17.48 28.17
CA ALA A 53 -5.64 16.96 29.16
C ALA A 53 -4.43 17.86 29.28
N ILE A 54 -4.52 18.70 30.32
CA ILE A 54 -3.45 19.15 31.19
C ILE A 54 -2.26 19.72 30.41
N ASP A 55 -2.30 21.04 30.25
CA ASP A 55 -1.23 21.94 29.78
C ASP A 55 0.02 21.92 30.71
N THR A 56 0.31 20.78 31.36
CA THR A 56 1.43 20.59 32.28
C THR A 56 2.59 19.83 31.63
N LYS A 57 2.46 19.35 30.39
CA LYS A 57 3.55 18.61 29.75
C LYS A 57 4.52 19.60 29.09
N PRO A 58 5.82 19.59 29.44
CA PRO A 58 6.80 20.49 28.85
C PRO A 58 6.77 20.37 27.32
N CYS A 59 6.82 21.52 26.65
CA CYS A 59 6.77 21.74 25.21
C CYS A 59 8.01 21.17 24.47
N THR A 60 8.29 19.89 24.67
CA THR A 60 9.27 19.10 23.93
C THR A 60 8.59 17.81 23.49
N ASP A 61 7.43 17.93 22.84
CA ASP A 61 6.85 16.80 22.12
C ASP A 61 7.84 16.44 21.02
N TYR A 62 8.57 15.34 21.22
CA TYR A 62 9.45 14.76 20.22
C TYR A 62 8.61 14.41 18.99
N GLU A 63 9.17 14.64 17.80
CA GLU A 63 8.57 14.36 16.49
C GLU A 63 7.78 13.04 16.44
N ARG A 64 8.34 11.96 17.01
CA ARG A 64 7.71 10.63 17.05
C ARG A 64 6.39 10.59 17.81
N THR A 65 6.22 11.42 18.83
CA THR A 65 4.98 11.52 19.60
C THR A 65 3.82 11.93 18.71
N TRP A 66 4.07 12.87 17.80
CA TRP A 66 3.07 13.32 16.83
C TRP A 66 2.67 12.17 15.89
N TRP A 67 3.64 11.44 15.36
CA TRP A 67 3.39 10.30 14.47
C TRP A 67 2.60 9.18 15.17
N VAL A 68 3.01 8.79 16.37
CA VAL A 68 2.32 7.76 17.15
C VAL A 68 0.88 8.16 17.42
N ARG A 69 0.65 9.43 17.74
CA ARG A 69 -0.69 9.94 18.08
C ARG A 69 -1.61 10.05 16.87
N HIS A 70 -1.09 10.48 15.71
CA HIS A 70 -1.93 10.89 14.60
C HIS A 70 -1.83 10.03 13.34
N VAL A 71 -0.79 9.20 13.20
CA VAL A 71 -0.54 8.46 11.95
C VAL A 71 -0.47 6.96 12.18
N VAL A 72 0.29 6.51 13.17
CA VAL A 72 0.50 5.08 13.45
C VAL A 72 -0.82 4.35 13.66
N SER A 73 -1.72 4.93 14.48
CA SER A 73 -3.04 4.35 14.76
C SER A 73 -3.88 4.16 13.50
N ILE A 74 -3.73 5.03 12.50
CA ILE A 74 -4.46 4.93 11.23
C ILE A 74 -4.00 3.71 10.44
N PHE A 75 -2.69 3.55 10.25
CA PHE A 75 -2.14 2.44 9.48
C PHE A 75 -2.32 1.11 10.20
N GLN A 76 -2.16 1.09 11.53
CA GLN A 76 -2.40 -0.10 12.33
C GLN A 76 -3.88 -0.52 12.32
N THR A 77 -4.80 0.44 12.44
CA THR A 77 -6.24 0.18 12.29
C THR A 77 -6.55 -0.35 10.89
N SER A 78 -6.03 0.31 9.86
CA SER A 78 -6.20 -0.10 8.47
C SER A 78 -5.73 -1.54 8.25
N ALA A 79 -4.54 -1.89 8.73
CA ALA A 79 -3.97 -3.24 8.70
C ALA A 79 -4.90 -4.25 9.40
N ASN A 80 -5.27 -3.98 10.65
CA ASN A 80 -6.08 -4.89 11.46
C ASN A 80 -7.51 -5.11 10.91
N GLN A 81 -8.14 -4.08 10.35
CA GLN A 81 -9.53 -4.17 9.89
C GLN A 81 -9.67 -4.80 8.49
N THR A 82 -8.64 -4.67 7.66
CA THR A 82 -8.69 -5.15 6.27
C THR A 82 -7.92 -6.45 6.05
N GLY A 83 -6.92 -6.73 6.88
CA GLY A 83 -5.99 -7.85 6.70
C GLY A 83 -5.17 -7.77 5.42
N THR A 84 -5.15 -6.63 4.73
CA THR A 84 -4.39 -6.47 3.47
C THR A 84 -2.95 -6.07 3.70
N LEU A 85 -2.65 -5.50 4.87
CA LEU A 85 -1.32 -5.11 5.28
C LEU A 85 -1.04 -5.58 6.70
N SER A 86 0.23 -5.85 6.99
CA SER A 86 0.81 -5.72 8.32
C SER A 86 1.54 -4.38 8.40
N PHE A 87 1.66 -3.80 9.60
CA PHE A 87 2.30 -2.49 9.78
C PHE A 87 3.16 -2.49 11.03
N ASP A 88 4.44 -2.14 10.85
CA ASP A 88 5.42 -1.97 11.91
C ASP A 88 5.85 -0.49 12.01
N TRP A 89 6.10 -0.05 13.24
CA TRP A 89 6.50 1.32 13.54
C TRP A 89 7.78 1.36 14.37
N CYS A 90 8.56 2.41 14.11
CA CYS A 90 9.82 2.84 14.71
C CYS A 90 11.05 2.04 14.24
N GLU A 91 11.81 2.64 13.33
CA GLU A 91 13.14 2.17 12.90
C GLU A 91 13.10 0.71 12.42
N VAL A 92 12.19 0.45 11.47
CA VAL A 92 11.97 -0.88 10.89
C VAL A 92 12.94 -1.07 9.73
N GLY A 93 13.74 -2.15 9.77
CA GLY A 93 14.71 -2.42 8.71
C GLY A 93 14.01 -2.80 7.40
N ALA A 94 14.29 -2.09 6.31
CA ALA A 94 13.77 -2.45 5.00
C ALA A 94 14.76 -3.31 4.22
N THR A 95 14.19 -4.27 3.50
CA THR A 95 14.85 -5.37 2.84
C THR A 95 15.10 -5.11 1.36
N HIS A 96 14.22 -4.36 0.67
CA HIS A 96 14.28 -4.20 -0.79
C HIS A 96 15.50 -3.37 -1.24
N GLN A 97 16.06 -2.53 -0.36
CA GLN A 97 17.27 -1.76 -0.65
C GLN A 97 18.58 -2.55 -0.46
N ALA A 98 18.56 -3.66 0.28
CA ALA A 98 19.75 -4.49 0.46
C ALA A 98 20.12 -5.29 -0.82
N LEU A 99 19.13 -5.50 -1.70
CA LEU A 99 19.26 -6.35 -2.88
C LEU A 99 19.88 -5.64 -4.10
N GLU A 100 19.93 -4.31 -4.11
CA GLU A 100 20.43 -3.58 -5.27
C GLU A 100 21.45 -2.52 -4.87
N GLY A 101 22.65 -2.63 -5.46
CA GLY A 101 23.74 -1.64 -5.35
C GLY A 101 23.35 -0.30 -5.98
N MET A 102 22.44 0.41 -5.33
CA MET A 102 21.83 1.63 -5.79
C MET A 102 22.78 2.81 -5.56
N ASN A 103 23.74 2.98 -6.49
CA ASN A 103 24.70 4.10 -6.61
C ASN A 103 25.61 4.38 -5.40
N ASP A 104 26.82 4.87 -5.66
CA ASP A 104 27.84 5.23 -4.64
C ASP A 104 27.36 6.21 -3.55
N PHE A 105 26.20 6.85 -3.74
CA PHE A 105 25.56 7.74 -2.77
C PHE A 105 25.04 7.02 -1.52
N PHE A 106 24.59 5.77 -1.65
CA PHE A 106 24.16 4.94 -0.52
C PHE A 106 25.13 3.78 -0.39
N LYS A 107 26.08 3.91 0.55
CA LYS A 107 27.13 2.91 0.75
C LYS A 107 26.52 1.52 0.91
N LYS A 108 26.90 0.63 -0.01
CA LYS A 108 26.59 -0.80 0.01
C LYS A 108 26.90 -1.37 1.40
N GLY A 109 25.88 -1.91 2.08
CA GLY A 109 26.04 -2.71 3.31
C GLY A 109 25.49 -2.12 4.60
N ASN A 110 24.96 -0.88 4.61
CA ASN A 110 24.25 -0.39 5.80
C ASN A 110 22.76 -0.76 5.72
N PRO A 111 22.21 -1.43 6.75
CA PRO A 111 20.76 -1.65 6.83
C PRO A 111 20.07 -0.29 6.87
N TRP A 112 19.07 -0.13 6.00
CA TRP A 112 18.24 1.07 5.96
C TRP A 112 17.04 0.86 6.87
N TYR A 113 16.74 1.87 7.68
CA TYR A 113 15.65 1.85 8.65
C TYR A 113 14.64 2.93 8.28
N ALA A 114 13.37 2.52 8.20
CA ALA A 114 12.24 3.40 8.02
C ALA A 114 11.61 3.75 9.37
N ASP A 115 10.99 4.93 9.49
CA ASP A 115 10.19 5.22 10.67
C ASP A 115 8.96 4.29 10.76
N GLY A 116 8.37 3.91 9.62
CA GLY A 116 7.32 2.89 9.58
C GLY A 116 7.30 2.15 8.25
N LEU A 117 6.90 0.89 8.31
CA LEU A 117 6.90 0.00 7.14
C LEU A 117 5.63 -0.86 7.17
N ALA A 118 4.98 -0.97 6.02
CA ALA A 118 3.84 -1.88 5.85
C ALA A 118 4.15 -2.92 4.78
N TYR A 119 3.72 -4.15 5.05
CA TYR A 119 3.94 -5.31 4.20
C TYR A 119 2.62 -5.93 3.78
N ASP A 120 2.56 -6.49 2.57
CA ASP A 120 1.43 -7.32 2.17
C ASP A 120 1.48 -8.72 2.81
N ILE A 121 0.48 -9.54 2.46
CA ILE A 121 0.36 -10.94 2.94
C ILE A 121 1.54 -11.84 2.55
N ASN A 122 2.36 -11.44 1.59
CA ASN A 122 3.56 -12.16 1.14
C ASN A 122 4.83 -11.55 1.72
N TYR A 123 4.72 -10.66 2.71
CA TYR A 123 5.82 -9.89 3.30
C TYR A 123 6.56 -8.98 2.31
N GLY A 124 5.92 -8.66 1.18
CA GLY A 124 6.42 -7.64 0.25
C GLY A 124 6.18 -6.25 0.83
N GLU A 125 7.21 -5.41 0.82
CA GLU A 125 7.09 -4.02 1.25
C GLU A 125 6.12 -3.26 0.32
N ARG A 126 5.20 -2.49 0.90
CA ARG A 126 4.15 -1.76 0.17
C ARG A 126 3.98 -0.31 0.58
N VAL A 127 4.25 0.02 1.83
CA VAL A 127 4.15 1.40 2.32
C VAL A 127 5.37 1.69 3.17
N VAL A 128 6.02 2.81 2.90
CA VAL A 128 7.14 3.34 3.67
C VAL A 128 6.71 4.67 4.25
N LEU A 129 6.94 4.86 5.54
CA LEU A 129 6.71 6.12 6.25
C LEU A 129 8.03 6.64 6.79
N GLU A 130 8.33 7.89 6.47
CA GLU A 130 9.48 8.64 6.99
C GLU A 130 8.99 9.92 7.65
N GLY A 131 9.37 10.12 8.90
CA GLY A 131 9.23 11.36 9.62
C GLY A 131 10.19 12.42 9.10
N LEU A 132 9.69 13.65 8.97
CA LEU A 132 10.56 14.81 8.83
C LEU A 132 10.74 15.42 10.20
N SER A 133 12.00 15.54 10.63
CA SER A 133 12.27 16.17 11.91
C SER A 133 11.88 17.64 11.95
N GLY A 134 11.18 18.01 13.04
CA GLY A 134 10.54 19.30 13.18
C GLY A 134 11.48 20.49 12.99
N GLN A 135 10.93 21.56 12.41
CA GLN A 135 11.62 22.78 11.97
C GLN A 135 12.47 23.48 13.04
N ASN A 136 12.21 23.26 14.33
CA ASN A 136 12.85 24.02 15.41
C ASN A 136 14.31 23.63 15.69
N LYS A 137 14.82 22.52 15.13
CA LYS A 137 16.23 22.09 15.23
C LYS A 137 16.78 21.38 13.99
N ALA A 138 16.03 21.36 12.88
CA ALA A 138 16.41 20.59 11.71
C ALA A 138 17.48 21.34 10.89
N ASN A 139 18.69 20.77 10.82
CA ASN A 139 19.72 21.19 9.88
C ASN A 139 19.22 20.95 8.44
N VAL A 140 19.47 21.89 7.53
CA VAL A 140 19.13 21.76 6.09
C VAL A 140 19.59 20.41 5.53
N ASN A 141 20.79 19.95 5.91
CA ASN A 141 21.31 18.66 5.46
C ASN A 141 20.41 17.50 5.93
N LYS A 142 19.91 17.56 7.16
CA LYS A 142 19.00 16.53 7.68
C LYS A 142 17.67 16.53 6.94
N ILE A 143 17.12 17.71 6.64
CA ILE A 143 15.88 17.84 5.85
C ILE A 143 16.09 17.24 4.46
N VAL A 144 17.20 17.56 3.81
CA VAL A 144 17.55 17.00 2.49
C VAL A 144 17.68 15.48 2.57
N ASP A 145 18.38 14.96 3.58
CA ASP A 145 18.52 13.52 3.78
C ASP A 145 17.17 12.82 3.98
N ASP A 146 16.28 13.38 4.81
CA ASP A 146 14.97 12.81 5.07
C ASP A 146 14.06 12.87 3.82
N ILE A 147 14.12 13.95 3.04
CA ILE A 147 13.44 14.04 1.73
C ILE A 147 13.99 13.00 0.74
N LEU A 148 15.31 12.84 0.69
CA LEU A 148 15.95 11.84 -0.17
C LEU A 148 15.52 10.43 0.22
N LYS A 149 15.42 10.11 1.53
CA LYS A 149 14.87 8.84 2.01
C LYS A 149 13.41 8.64 1.61
N GLN A 150 12.58 9.68 1.73
CA GLN A 150 11.17 9.65 1.33
C GLN A 150 10.99 9.34 -0.16
N LEU A 151 11.92 9.78 -1.01
CA LEU A 151 11.87 9.53 -2.46
C LEU A 151 12.55 8.21 -2.84
N SER A 152 13.74 7.92 -2.28
CA SER A 152 14.53 6.76 -2.65
C SER A 152 13.86 5.45 -2.23
N SER A 153 13.16 5.44 -1.11
CA SER A 153 12.56 4.23 -0.55
C SER A 153 11.42 3.65 -1.37
N PRO A 154 10.37 4.42 -1.73
CA PRO A 154 9.36 3.93 -2.63
C PRO A 154 9.93 3.60 -4.03
N MET A 155 10.94 4.34 -4.51
CA MET A 155 11.61 4.01 -5.78
C MET A 155 12.32 2.66 -5.73
N ALA A 156 13.08 2.38 -4.65
CA ALA A 156 13.78 1.12 -4.49
C ALA A 156 12.82 -0.06 -4.34
N MET A 157 11.74 0.11 -3.55
CA MET A 157 10.67 -0.87 -3.40
C MET A 157 10.03 -1.19 -4.77
N LEU A 158 9.69 -0.15 -5.54
CA LEU A 158 9.12 -0.32 -6.88
C LEU A 158 10.10 -0.97 -7.86
N LYS A 159 11.39 -0.62 -7.80
CA LYS A 159 12.43 -1.21 -8.64
C LYS A 159 12.69 -2.68 -8.32
N SER A 160 12.64 -3.06 -7.05
CA SER A 160 12.72 -4.47 -6.68
C SER A 160 11.53 -5.27 -7.23
N ILE A 161 10.31 -4.70 -7.18
CA ILE A 161 9.12 -5.27 -7.86
C ILE A 161 9.28 -5.26 -9.39
N ALA A 162 10.00 -4.28 -9.94
CA ALA A 162 10.29 -4.21 -11.38
C ALA A 162 11.16 -5.37 -11.82
N ASN A 163 12.25 -5.60 -11.08
CA ASN A 163 13.27 -6.56 -11.44
C ASN A 163 12.83 -8.01 -11.22
N SER A 164 11.78 -8.26 -10.44
CA SER A 164 11.10 -9.56 -10.45
C SER A 164 10.35 -9.85 -11.75
N HIS A 165 10.23 -8.87 -12.67
CA HIS A 165 9.51 -9.00 -13.94
C HIS A 165 10.32 -8.42 -15.12
N LEU A 166 11.10 -9.27 -15.80
CA LEU A 166 12.08 -8.91 -16.85
C LEU A 166 11.58 -8.00 -18.00
N ASN A 167 10.27 -7.91 -18.23
CA ASN A 167 9.67 -7.13 -19.33
C ASN A 167 8.82 -5.93 -18.85
N ALA A 168 8.91 -5.55 -17.58
CA ALA A 168 8.08 -4.47 -17.05
C ALA A 168 8.80 -3.11 -17.15
N SER A 169 8.09 -2.10 -17.66
CA SER A 169 8.52 -0.69 -17.62
C SER A 169 7.66 0.10 -16.62
N PHE A 170 8.26 1.12 -15.99
CA PHE A 170 7.65 1.85 -14.88
C PHE A 170 7.71 3.35 -15.11
N ILE A 171 6.60 4.03 -14.83
CA ILE A 171 6.50 5.48 -14.81
C ILE A 171 5.98 5.89 -13.44
N TYR A 172 6.61 6.92 -12.85
CA TYR A 172 6.27 7.43 -11.53
C TYR A 172 5.37 8.66 -11.68
N HIS A 173 4.23 8.63 -11.02
CA HIS A 173 3.40 9.80 -10.84
C HIS A 173 2.89 9.85 -9.40
N GLU A 174 3.06 11.00 -8.76
CA GLU A 174 2.29 11.33 -7.57
C GLU A 174 0.81 11.36 -7.96
N VAL A 175 -0.01 10.59 -7.26
CA VAL A 175 -1.43 10.50 -7.59
C VAL A 175 -2.24 11.36 -6.64
N ARG A 176 -1.92 11.31 -5.34
CA ARG A 176 -2.64 12.04 -4.30
C ARG A 176 -1.72 12.37 -3.13
N ALA A 177 -1.89 13.56 -2.56
CA ALA A 177 -1.31 13.94 -1.29
C ALA A 177 -2.33 14.63 -0.39
N THR A 178 -2.16 14.45 0.91
CA THR A 178 -2.96 15.17 1.91
C THR A 178 -2.19 15.41 3.20
N GLU A 179 -2.73 16.30 4.03
CA GLU A 179 -2.24 16.56 5.37
C GLU A 179 -3.01 15.73 6.40
N VAL A 180 -2.30 15.23 7.40
CA VAL A 180 -2.92 14.56 8.55
C VAL A 180 -3.51 15.64 9.44
N LEU A 181 -4.81 15.56 9.66
CA LEU A 181 -5.56 16.58 10.38
C LEU A 181 -5.39 16.38 11.88
N THR A 182 -5.02 17.44 12.58
CA THR A 182 -4.79 17.42 14.03
C THR A 182 -5.78 18.27 14.81
N LYS A 183 -6.60 19.07 14.10
CA LYS A 183 -7.56 20.00 14.71
C LYS A 183 -8.98 19.58 14.39
N PHE A 184 -9.84 19.52 15.41
CA PHE A 184 -11.26 19.19 15.26
C PHE A 184 -12.01 20.12 14.28
N ALA A 185 -11.62 21.40 14.22
CA ALA A 185 -12.20 22.37 13.29
C ALA A 185 -12.03 21.95 11.81
N GLN A 186 -10.98 21.18 11.50
CA GLN A 186 -10.67 20.74 10.14
C GLN A 186 -11.31 19.38 9.80
N ARG A 187 -12.13 18.79 10.68
CA ARG A 187 -12.64 17.41 10.53
C ARG A 187 -13.30 17.09 9.19
N ASN A 188 -13.91 18.07 8.52
CA ASN A 188 -14.54 17.86 7.22
C ASN A 188 -13.54 17.53 6.10
N ASN A 189 -12.25 17.84 6.30
CA ASN A 189 -11.18 17.50 5.36
C ASN A 189 -10.76 16.03 5.44
N TRP A 190 -11.22 15.25 6.44
CA TRP A 190 -10.91 13.82 6.55
C TRP A 190 -11.36 13.01 5.34
N LEU A 191 -12.35 13.50 4.58
CA LEU A 191 -12.79 12.87 3.34
C LEU A 191 -11.64 12.71 2.33
N LYS A 192 -10.76 13.70 2.21
CA LYS A 192 -9.58 13.62 1.30
C LYS A 192 -8.60 12.55 1.77
N PHE A 193 -8.45 12.41 3.09
CA PHE A 193 -7.60 11.40 3.68
C PHE A 193 -8.18 9.99 3.48
N PHE A 194 -9.47 9.80 3.73
CA PHE A 194 -10.12 8.52 3.50
C PHE A 194 -10.13 8.13 2.03
N GLU A 195 -10.26 9.10 1.12
CA GLU A 195 -10.09 8.85 -0.30
C GLU A 195 -8.71 8.23 -0.59
N ILE A 196 -7.62 8.82 -0.08
CA ILE A 196 -6.26 8.28 -0.20
C ILE A 196 -6.17 6.85 0.34
N ILE A 197 -6.69 6.58 1.54
CA ILE A 197 -6.69 5.23 2.12
C ILE A 197 -7.47 4.23 1.26
N CYS A 198 -8.63 4.62 0.74
CA CYS A 198 -9.41 3.79 -0.17
C CYS A 198 -8.64 3.49 -1.47
N TYR A 199 -7.95 4.48 -2.04
CA TYR A 199 -7.09 4.28 -3.21
C TYR A 199 -5.97 3.28 -2.93
N LEU A 200 -5.31 3.40 -1.78
CA LEU A 200 -4.30 2.45 -1.35
C LEU A 200 -4.88 1.03 -1.28
N PHE A 201 -6.06 0.85 -0.67
CA PHE A 201 -6.70 -0.47 -0.58
C PHE A 201 -7.05 -1.07 -1.93
N ILE A 202 -7.63 -0.27 -2.84
CA ILE A 202 -7.94 -0.72 -4.19
C ILE A 202 -6.66 -1.17 -4.90
N GLY A 203 -5.61 -0.35 -4.85
CA GLY A 203 -4.32 -0.67 -5.46
C GLY A 203 -3.70 -1.96 -4.89
N LEU A 204 -3.78 -2.18 -3.57
CA LEU A 204 -3.28 -3.41 -2.93
C LEU A 204 -4.07 -4.65 -3.36
N LYS A 205 -5.40 -4.54 -3.49
CA LYS A 205 -6.24 -5.64 -3.97
C LYS A 205 -5.98 -5.98 -5.43
N GLU A 206 -5.79 -4.96 -6.27
CA GLU A 206 -5.38 -5.17 -7.66
C GLU A 206 -4.00 -5.83 -7.75
N GLN A 207 -3.06 -5.43 -6.89
CA GLN A 207 -1.75 -6.08 -6.80
C GLN A 207 -1.84 -7.55 -6.38
N GLU A 208 -2.70 -7.89 -5.42
CA GLU A 208 -2.95 -9.27 -4.98
C GLU A 208 -3.44 -10.15 -6.15
N VAL A 209 -4.41 -9.66 -6.93
CA VAL A 209 -4.93 -10.36 -8.12
C VAL A 209 -3.86 -10.53 -9.19
N ASN A 210 -3.07 -9.48 -9.45
CA ASN A 210 -1.98 -9.52 -10.41
C ASN A 210 -0.91 -10.55 -10.01
N TYR A 211 -0.51 -10.58 -8.74
CA TYR A 211 0.48 -11.52 -8.23
C TYR A 211 0.00 -12.97 -8.37
N LYS A 212 -1.26 -13.24 -8.00
CA LYS A 212 -1.86 -14.56 -8.19
C LYS A 212 -1.84 -14.98 -9.66
N THR A 213 -2.22 -14.07 -10.56
CA THR A 213 -2.22 -14.34 -12.01
C THR A 213 -0.82 -14.68 -12.53
N LEU A 214 0.20 -13.92 -12.12
CA LEU A 214 1.58 -14.18 -12.53
C LEU A 214 2.09 -15.53 -12.01
N LYS A 215 1.78 -15.87 -10.76
CA LYS A 215 2.12 -17.17 -10.18
C LYS A 215 1.45 -18.32 -10.91
N ASP A 216 0.18 -18.17 -11.27
CA ASP A 216 -0.56 -19.17 -12.06
C ASP A 216 0.09 -19.32 -13.46
N GLU A 217 0.46 -18.22 -14.13
CA GLU A 217 1.16 -18.24 -15.42
C GLU A 217 2.55 -18.93 -15.33
N GLU A 218 3.35 -18.65 -14.30
CA GLU A 218 4.66 -19.28 -14.05
C GLU A 218 4.56 -20.79 -13.82
N GLN A 219 3.47 -21.24 -13.18
CA GLN A 219 3.20 -22.66 -12.95
C GLN A 219 2.56 -23.36 -14.15
N GLY A 220 2.35 -22.65 -15.26
CA GLY A 220 1.64 -23.16 -16.43
C GLY A 220 0.13 -23.34 -16.23
N ALA A 221 -0.42 -22.85 -15.12
CA ALA A 221 -1.85 -22.83 -14.86
C ALA A 221 -2.49 -21.74 -15.74
N THR A 222 -2.97 -22.14 -16.91
CA THR A 222 -3.71 -21.25 -17.80
C THR A 222 -5.20 -21.28 -17.44
N VAL A 223 -5.83 -20.10 -17.36
CA VAL A 223 -7.29 -20.01 -17.20
C VAL A 223 -7.96 -20.46 -18.50
N VAL A 224 -8.26 -21.75 -18.59
CA VAL A 224 -9.02 -22.34 -19.69
C VAL A 224 -10.48 -21.92 -19.51
N LEU A 225 -11.06 -21.20 -20.47
CA LEU A 225 -12.51 -20.93 -20.46
C LEU A 225 -13.25 -22.27 -20.39
N LEU A 226 -14.33 -22.32 -19.61
CA LEU A 226 -15.08 -23.56 -19.37
C LEU A 226 -15.45 -24.28 -20.68
N GLN A 227 -15.79 -23.52 -21.73
CA GLN A 227 -16.11 -24.04 -23.08
C GLN A 227 -14.95 -24.77 -23.78
N TYR A 228 -13.71 -24.50 -23.40
CA TYR A 228 -12.51 -25.16 -23.90
C TYR A 228 -11.95 -26.20 -22.94
N SER A 229 -12.56 -26.37 -21.76
CA SER A 229 -12.17 -27.42 -20.83
C SER A 229 -12.38 -28.80 -21.47
N VAL A 230 -11.50 -29.74 -21.12
CA VAL A 230 -11.62 -31.15 -21.53
C VAL A 230 -12.99 -31.69 -21.12
N HIS A 231 -13.50 -31.27 -19.97
CA HIS A 231 -14.81 -31.67 -19.46
C HIS A 231 -15.98 -31.22 -20.35
N ALA A 232 -15.94 -29.98 -20.87
CA ALA A 232 -16.96 -29.49 -21.79
C ALA A 232 -16.91 -30.21 -23.15
N LYS A 233 -15.70 -30.55 -23.63
CA LYS A 233 -15.54 -31.36 -24.85
C LYS A 233 -16.04 -32.79 -24.68
N LEU A 234 -15.82 -33.40 -23.51
CA LEU A 234 -16.31 -34.75 -23.21
C LEU A 234 -17.85 -34.80 -23.19
N HIS A 235 -18.51 -33.82 -22.56
CA HIS A 235 -19.98 -33.79 -22.52
C HIS A 235 -20.63 -33.60 -23.90
N LYS A 236 -20.00 -32.80 -24.77
CA LYS A 236 -20.51 -32.56 -26.13
C LYS A 236 -20.43 -33.80 -27.03
N ASN A 237 -19.47 -34.69 -26.75
CA ASN A 237 -19.33 -35.94 -27.48
C ASN A 237 -20.29 -37.03 -26.98
N SER A 238 -20.60 -37.08 -25.68
CA SER A 238 -21.58 -38.04 -25.13
C SER A 238 -23.01 -37.81 -25.63
N SER A 239 -23.40 -36.58 -25.96
CA SER A 239 -24.71 -36.28 -26.54
C SER A 239 -24.87 -36.71 -28.01
N ASN A 240 -23.78 -37.06 -28.70
CA ASN A 240 -23.83 -37.53 -30.09
C ASN A 240 -23.93 -39.06 -30.21
N PHE A 241 -23.87 -39.80 -29.10
CA PHE A 241 -23.90 -41.28 -29.12
C PHE A 241 -25.28 -41.89 -28.83
N SER A 242 -26.36 -41.10 -28.71
CA SER A 242 -27.71 -41.60 -28.41
C SER A 242 -28.65 -41.70 -29.62
N LEU A 243 -28.12 -41.83 -30.84
CA LEU A 243 -28.91 -42.03 -32.06
C LEU A 243 -28.32 -43.21 -32.85
N HIS A 244 -28.58 -44.44 -32.39
CA HIS A 244 -28.59 -45.64 -33.22
C HIS A 244 -29.41 -46.75 -32.56
#